data_AF-A0A3D0H9F7-F1
#
_entry.id   AF-A0A3D0H9F7-F1
#
_cell.length_a   1.000
_cell.length_b   1.000
_cell.length_c   1.000
_cell.angle_alpha   90.00
_cell.angle_beta   90.00
_cell.angle_gamma   90.00
#
_symmetry.space_group_name_H-M   'P 1'
#
loop_
_entity.id
_entity.type
_entity.pdbx_description
1 polymer ?
#
loop_
_entity_poly.entity_id
_entity_poly.type
_entity_poly.pdbx_seq_one_letter_code
_entity_poly.pdbx_strand_id
1 'polypeptide(L)' 'MTMPNMTGDVLATELMRIRPDIPIVLCTGYSEAILEAKAKNIGVRALVMKPILCAKLAQAVRAALDHRGQAHE' A
#
# COMPACT_ATOMS: atom_id res chain seq x y z
N MET A 1 7.09 -7.75 11.55
CA MET A 1 6.11 -7.09 12.45
C MET A 1 6.79 -5.83 12.97
N THR A 2 6.17 -4.67 13.09
CA THR A 2 5.15 -4.40 14.11
C THR A 2 4.53 -3.01 13.91
N MET A 3 3.20 -2.95 13.84
CA MET A 3 2.49 -1.96 14.63
C MET A 3 2.05 -2.69 15.92
N PRO A 4 1.90 -2.02 17.05
CA PRO A 4 1.31 -2.65 18.22
C PRO A 4 -0.08 -3.19 17.86
N ASN A 5 -0.42 -4.39 18.35
CA ASN A 5 -1.74 -5.04 18.23
C ASN A 5 -2.14 -5.56 16.84
N MET A 6 -1.67 -4.96 15.73
CA MET A 6 -2.02 -5.39 14.37
C MET A 6 -0.90 -5.16 13.37
N THR A 7 -0.98 -5.80 12.20
CA THR A 7 -0.04 -5.59 11.10
C THR A 7 -0.64 -4.67 10.03
N GLY A 8 0.21 -3.98 9.27
CA GLY A 8 -0.24 -3.02 8.25
C GLY A 8 -1.08 -3.63 7.13
N ASP A 9 -0.87 -4.92 6.81
CA ASP A 9 -1.67 -5.66 5.84
C ASP A 9 -3.10 -5.95 6.34
N VAL A 10 -3.26 -6.26 7.63
CA VAL A 10 -4.57 -6.43 8.26
C VAL A 10 -5.30 -5.08 8.29
N LEU A 11 -4.62 -4.01 8.71
CA LEU A 11 -5.19 -2.66 8.69
C LEU A 11 -5.62 -2.25 7.27
N ALA A 12 -4.79 -2.50 6.26
CA ALA A 12 -5.10 -2.17 4.88
C ALA A 12 -6.39 -2.87 4.41
N THR A 13 -6.52 -4.15 4.74
CA THR A 13 -7.70 -4.96 4.41
C THR A 13 -8.96 -4.37 5.05
N GLU A 14 -8.92 -4.06 6.34
CA GLU A 14 -10.07 -3.48 7.05
C GLU A 14 -10.43 -2.07 6.55
N LEU A 15 -9.45 -1.25 6.19
CA LEU A 15 -9.70 0.07 5.59
C LEU A 15 -10.41 -0.05 4.24
N MET A 16 -10.02 -1.00 3.40
CA MET A 16 -10.68 -1.23 2.10
C MET A 16 -12.09 -1.81 2.25
N ARG A 17 -12.39 -2.54 3.33
CA ARG A 17 -13.76 -2.96 3.64
C ARG A 17 -14.67 -1.77 3.96
N ILE A 18 -14.13 -0.72 4.58
CA ILE A 18 -14.86 0.50 4.94
C ILE A 18 -14.96 1.46 3.73
N ARG A 19 -13.85 1.64 3.01
CA ARG A 19 -13.75 2.52 1.85
C ARG A 19 -13.01 1.79 0.70
N PRO A 20 -13.73 1.10 -0.20
CA PRO A 20 -13.11 0.29 -1.26
C PRO A 20 -12.21 1.07 -2.22
N ASP A 21 -12.42 2.37 -2.38
CA ASP A 21 -11.69 3.22 -3.31
C ASP A 21 -10.47 3.93 -2.68
N ILE A 22 -10.19 3.69 -1.39
CA ILE A 22 -9.07 4.34 -0.71
C ILE A 22 -7.73 3.84 -1.27
N PRO A 23 -6.85 4.71 -1.78
CA PRO A 23 -5.53 4.29 -2.22
C PRO A 23 -4.64 3.99 -1.01
N ILE A 24 -4.09 2.79 -0.96
CA ILE A 24 -3.17 2.36 0.11
C ILE A 24 -1.76 2.18 -0.44
N VAL A 25 -0.77 2.73 0.27
CA VAL A 25 0.66 2.52 0.04
C VAL A 25 1.24 1.88 1.29
N LEU A 26 1.78 0.66 1.17
CA LEU A 26 2.36 -0.07 2.30
C LEU A 26 3.86 0.19 2.39
N CYS A 27 4.38 0.45 3.59
CA CYS A 27 5.81 0.66 3.82
C CYS A 27 6.41 -0.47 4.67
N THR A 28 7.42 -1.18 4.18
CA THR A 28 7.99 -2.37 4.84
C THR A 28 9.51 -2.33 4.92
N GLY A 29 10.11 -2.97 5.92
CA GLY A 29 11.57 -3.22 5.98
C GLY A 29 11.92 -4.71 5.87
N TYR A 30 10.96 -5.54 5.45
CA TYR A 30 11.08 -7.01 5.41
C TYR A 30 11.26 -7.51 3.97
N SER A 31 11.78 -8.73 3.80
CA SER A 31 12.10 -9.33 2.48
C SER A 31 10.95 -9.20 1.47
N GLU A 32 11.29 -8.76 0.26
CA GLU A 32 10.42 -8.17 -0.76
C GLU A 32 9.49 -9.21 -1.44
N ALA A 33 10.00 -10.41 -1.70
CA ALA A 33 9.35 -11.40 -2.57
C ALA A 33 8.02 -11.95 -2.03
N ILE A 34 7.94 -12.25 -0.72
CA ILE A 34 6.71 -12.78 -0.11
C ILE A 34 5.67 -11.67 0.06
N LEU A 35 6.13 -10.42 0.24
CA LEU A 35 5.26 -9.30 0.57
C LEU A 35 4.62 -8.69 -0.68
N GLU A 36 5.31 -8.66 -1.81
CA GLU A 36 4.77 -8.08 -3.04
C GLU A 36 3.57 -8.88 -3.57
N ALA A 37 3.67 -10.22 -3.57
CA ALA A 37 2.56 -11.09 -3.95
C ALA A 37 1.35 -10.90 -3.02
N LYS A 38 1.60 -10.81 -1.71
CA LYS A 38 0.55 -10.58 -0.71
C LYS A 38 -0.08 -9.18 -0.84
N ALA A 39 0.73 -8.14 -1.07
CA ALA A 39 0.26 -6.77 -1.23
C ALA A 39 -0.62 -6.59 -2.49
N LYS A 40 -0.24 -7.23 -3.60
CA LYS A 40 -1.06 -7.27 -4.83
C LYS A 40 -2.41 -7.93 -4.57
N ASN A 41 -2.44 -9.06 -3.87
CA ASN A 41 -3.69 -9.77 -3.55
C ASN A 41 -4.62 -8.96 -2.62
N ILE A 42 -4.06 -8.12 -1.74
CA ILE A 42 -4.85 -7.28 -0.83
C ILE A 42 -5.46 -6.07 -1.57
N GLY A 43 -4.92 -5.65 -2.71
CA GLY A 43 -5.35 -4.46 -3.44
C GLY A 43 -4.57 -3.19 -3.07
N VAL A 44 -3.39 -3.34 -2.47
CA VAL A 44 -2.49 -2.21 -2.18
C VAL A 44 -1.91 -1.67 -3.50
N ARG A 45 -1.89 -0.34 -3.65
CA ARG A 45 -1.46 0.31 -4.91
C ARG A 45 0.05 0.41 -5.06
N ALA A 46 0.79 0.48 -3.96
CA ALA A 46 2.26 0.51 -3.99
C ALA A 46 2.88 -0.04 -2.71
N LEU A 47 4.09 -0.60 -2.85
CA LEU A 47 4.94 -1.03 -1.75
C LEU A 47 6.21 -0.15 -1.73
N VAL A 48 6.59 0.36 -0.56
CA VAL A 48 7.79 1.18 -0.37
C VAL A 48 8.70 0.51 0.65
N MET A 49 9.94 0.23 0.26
CA MET A 49 10.96 -0.34 1.17
C MET A 49 11.51 0.73 2.11
N LYS A 50 11.67 0.35 3.38
CA LYS A 50 12.37 1.11 4.43
C LYS A 50 13.88 0.83 4.31
N PRO A 51 14.75 1.83 4.58
CA PRO A 51 14.40 3.21 4.95
C PRO A 51 13.78 3.99 3.78
N ILE A 52 12.77 4.80 4.09
CA ILE A 52 11.97 5.48 3.07
C ILE A 52 12.73 6.70 2.54
N LEU A 53 12.98 6.73 1.24
CA LEU A 53 13.44 7.92 0.54
C LEU A 53 12.25 8.79 0.15
N CYS A 54 12.29 10.09 0.46
CA CYS A 54 11.18 11.01 0.16
C CYS A 54 10.78 11.01 -1.33
N ALA A 55 11.76 10.95 -2.23
CA ALA A 55 11.49 10.87 -3.67
C ALA A 55 10.70 9.60 -4.07
N LYS A 56 11.03 8.46 -3.46
CA LYS A 56 10.32 7.19 -3.71
C LYS A 56 8.90 7.20 -3.14
N LEU A 57 8.74 7.76 -1.94
CA LEU A 57 7.41 7.93 -1.35
C LEU A 57 6.53 8.87 -2.19
N ALA A 58 7.09 10.01 -2.65
CA ALA A 58 6.37 10.96 -3.49
C ALA A 58 5.90 10.32 -4.81
N GLN A 59 6.76 9.53 -5.46
CA GLN A 59 6.42 8.77 -6.66
C GLN A 59 5.30 7.76 -6.39
N ALA A 60 5.38 6.99 -5.30
CA ALA A 60 4.36 6.02 -4.92
C ALA A 60 3.01 6.67 -4.63
N VAL A 61 3.00 7.80 -3.91
CA VAL A 61 1.78 8.56 -3.61
C VAL A 61 1.18 9.13 -4.89
N ARG A 62 1.99 9.71 -5.79
CA ARG A 62 1.53 10.23 -7.08
C ARG A 62 0.85 9.13 -7.90
N ALA A 63 1.53 8.01 -8.11
CA ALA A 63 0.99 6.87 -8.83
C ALA A 63 -0.32 6.32 -8.21
N ALA A 64 -0.38 6.23 -6.87
CA ALA A 64 -1.55 5.73 -6.17
C ALA A 64 -2.79 6.65 -6.34
N LEU A 65 -2.56 7.98 -6.44
CA LEU A 65 -3.62 8.97 -6.64
C LEU A 65 -4.04 9.10 -8.11
N ASP A 66 -3.10 9.00 -9.05
CA ASP A 66 -3.39 9.17 -10.48
C ASP A 66 -4.28 8.04 -11.03
N HIS A 67 -4.19 6.83 -10.47
CA HIS A 67 -5.09 5.72 -10.80
C HIS A 67 -6.56 5.94 -10.36
N ARG A 68 -6.93 7.05 -9.71
CA ARG A 68 -8.34 7.43 -9.52
C ARG A 68 -8.97 8.03 -10.80
N GLY A 69 -8.19 8.34 -11.83
CA GLY A 69 -8.67 8.95 -13.07
C GLY A 69 -9.20 8.00 -14.15
N GLN A 70 -9.23 6.68 -13.94
CA GLN A 70 -9.56 5.68 -14.99
C GLN A 70 -10.82 4.84 -14.67
N ALA A 71 -11.64 5.22 -13.69
CA ALA A 71 -12.85 4.47 -13.30
C ALA A 71 -14.16 5.18 -13.69
N HIS A 72 -14.14 5.99 -14.75
CA HIS A 72 -15.34 6.57 -15.38
C HIS A 72 -15.08 6.77 -16.88
N GLU A 73 -15.08 5.66 -17.63
CA GLU A 73 -15.48 5.62 -19.05
C GLU A 73 -16.37 4.39 -19.26
#